data_AF-A0A8J2UCC0-F1
#
_entry.id   AF-A0A8J2UCC0-F1
#
_cell.length_a   1.000
_cell.length_b   1.000
_cell.length_c   1.000
_cell.angle_alpha   90.00
_cell.angle_beta   90.00
_cell.angle_gamma   90.00
#
_symmetry.space_group_name_H-M   'P 1'
#
loop_
_entity.id
_entity.type
_entity.pdbx_description
1 polymer ?
#
loop_
_entity_poly.entity_id
_entity_poly.type
_entity_poly.pdbx_seq_one_letter_code
_entity_poly.pdbx_strand_id
1 'polypeptide(L)'
;MILWVGAGSCPFHISDEVNGGDVAVKLYIVPMKGLKTIIFLLISNSFMTLAWYGHLKFKEYPWGRHLTLFTIILISWGMAFFEYLFQVPANESGFKDNGGPFTLVQLKTIQEAITLIVFMAFTLIAFKGEKLHWNHLAGFALIVLAVFVIFKKW
;
A
#
# COMPACT_ATOMS: atom_id res chain seq x y z
N MET A 1 -19.53 3.80 8.84
CA MET A 1 -20.56 2.83 9.24
C MET A 1 -20.82 1.91 8.06
N ILE A 2 -20.00 0.89 7.90
CA ILE A 2 -20.28 -0.28 7.06
C ILE A 2 -19.94 -1.47 7.95
N LEU A 3 -20.92 -2.35 8.06
CA LEU A 3 -21.00 -3.42 9.03
C LEU A 3 -19.86 -4.44 8.85
N TRP A 4 -19.28 -4.72 10.01
CA TRP A 4 -18.50 -5.88 10.37
C TRP A 4 -19.23 -7.16 9.96
N VAL A 5 -18.71 -7.87 8.95
CA VAL A 5 -19.08 -9.27 8.67
C VAL A 5 -18.03 -10.14 9.34
N GLY A 6 -18.45 -10.80 10.42
CA GLY A 6 -17.66 -11.81 11.08
C GLY A 6 -17.43 -13.03 10.19
N ALA A 7 -16.19 -13.47 10.16
CA ALA A 7 -15.76 -14.86 10.05
C ALA A 7 -14.63 -14.98 11.08
N GLY A 8 -14.70 -15.74 12.17
CA GLY A 8 -15.35 -17.03 12.32
C GLY A 8 -14.39 -18.15 11.95
N SER A 9 -13.25 -18.26 12.67
CA SER A 9 -12.38 -19.45 12.65
C SER A 9 -11.72 -19.63 14.02
N CYS A 10 -11.96 -20.81 14.62
CA CYS A 10 -11.64 -21.28 15.98
C CYS A 10 -10.19 -21.12 16.46
N PRO A 11 -9.94 -21.19 17.79
CA PRO A 11 -8.60 -21.20 18.35
C PRO A 11 -7.98 -22.57 18.11
N PHE A 12 -7.03 -22.68 17.19
CA PHE A 12 -6.22 -23.88 17.08
C PHE A 12 -5.15 -23.83 18.18
N HIS A 13 -5.41 -24.52 19.28
CA HIS A 13 -4.40 -24.88 20.27
C HIS A 13 -3.68 -26.15 19.75
N ILE A 14 -2.59 -25.98 18.97
CA ILE A 14 -1.65 -27.09 18.70
C ILE A 14 -0.61 -27.04 19.80
N SER A 15 -0.54 -28.10 20.60
CA SER A 15 0.69 -28.45 21.30
C SER A 15 1.72 -28.84 20.23
N ASP A 16 2.48 -27.87 19.72
CA ASP A 16 3.42 -28.06 18.61
C ASP A 16 4.66 -28.84 19.09
N GLU A 17 4.71 -30.15 18.83
CA GLU A 17 5.96 -30.85 18.60
C GLU A 17 6.59 -30.25 17.32
N VAL A 18 7.57 -29.37 17.49
CA VAL A 18 8.21 -28.66 16.38
C VAL A 18 9.07 -29.63 15.56
N ASN A 19 8.52 -30.14 14.45
CA ASN A 19 9.27 -30.94 13.51
C ASN A 19 10.10 -30.01 12.59
N GLY A 20 11.34 -30.39 12.28
CA GLY A 20 12.28 -29.53 11.54
C GLY A 20 11.79 -29.08 10.16
N GLY A 21 10.86 -29.84 9.55
CA GLY A 21 10.20 -29.48 8.30
C GLY A 21 9.27 -28.26 8.41
N ASP A 22 8.53 -28.12 9.52
CA ASP A 22 7.58 -27.03 9.72
C ASP A 22 8.27 -25.68 9.91
N VAL A 23 9.47 -25.70 10.51
CA VAL A 23 10.31 -24.51 10.69
C VAL A 23 10.82 -24.00 9.35
N ALA A 24 11.31 -24.89 8.47
CA ALA A 24 11.80 -24.52 7.14
C ALA A 24 10.66 -23.96 6.25
N VAL A 25 9.48 -24.58 6.30
CA VAL A 25 8.29 -24.13 5.57
C VAL A 25 7.84 -22.75 6.07
N LYS A 26 7.79 -22.50 7.39
CA LYS A 26 7.51 -21.16 7.94
C LYS A 26 8.56 -20.13 7.52
N LEU A 27 9.85 -20.49 7.54
CA LEU A 27 10.95 -19.58 7.20
C LEU A 27 10.89 -19.10 5.74
N TYR A 28 10.39 -19.93 4.82
CA TYR A 28 10.22 -19.56 3.41
C TYR A 28 8.89 -18.84 3.13
N ILE A 29 7.78 -19.29 3.71
CA ILE A 29 6.45 -18.76 3.40
C ILE A 29 6.24 -17.34 3.95
N VAL A 30 6.76 -17.04 5.14
CA VAL A 30 6.59 -15.73 5.80
C VAL A 30 7.23 -14.58 5.00
N PRO A 31 8.50 -14.65 4.54
CA PRO A 31 9.07 -13.61 3.68
C PRO A 31 8.42 -13.52 2.31
N MET A 32 7.99 -14.66 1.73
CA MET A 32 7.25 -14.69 0.46
C MET A 32 5.91 -13.93 0.56
N LYS A 33 5.17 -14.12 1.67
CA LYS A 33 3.95 -13.35 1.96
C LYS A 33 4.24 -11.86 2.12
N GLY A 34 5.29 -11.51 2.87
CA GLY A 34 5.68 -10.11 3.10
C GLY A 34 6.05 -9.38 1.80
N LEU A 35 6.85 -10.01 0.93
CA LEU A 35 7.21 -9.44 -0.36
C LEU A 35 5.98 -9.25 -1.27
N LYS A 36 5.09 -10.25 -1.32
CA LYS A 36 3.82 -10.16 -2.07
C LYS A 36 2.97 -8.98 -1.58
N THR A 37 2.82 -8.82 -0.27
CA THR A 37 2.11 -7.69 0.33
C THR A 37 2.70 -6.35 -0.10
N ILE A 38 4.02 -6.19 -0.03
CA ILE A 38 4.69 -4.94 -0.43
C ILE A 38 4.46 -4.62 -1.91
N ILE A 39 4.58 -5.62 -2.80
CA ILE A 39 4.35 -5.43 -4.25
C ILE A 39 2.91 -5.01 -4.51
N PHE A 40 1.93 -5.66 -3.87
CA PHE A 40 0.52 -5.32 -4.06
C PHE A 40 0.19 -3.93 -3.50
N LEU A 41 0.76 -3.55 -2.34
CA LEU A 41 0.64 -2.21 -1.80
C LEU A 41 1.24 -1.17 -2.77
N LEU A 42 2.38 -1.46 -3.39
CA LEU A 42 3.00 -0.55 -4.37
C LEU A 42 2.12 -0.33 -5.61
N ILE A 43 1.54 -1.42 -6.15
CA ILE A 43 0.60 -1.34 -7.27
C ILE A 43 -0.65 -0.54 -6.86
N SER A 44 -1.22 -0.84 -5.70
CA SER A 44 -2.41 -0.17 -5.18
C SER A 44 -2.18 1.34 -5.00
N ASN A 45 -1.09 1.74 -4.35
CA ASN A 45 -0.79 3.17 -4.13
C ASN A 45 -0.48 3.92 -5.44
N SER A 46 -0.05 3.21 -6.49
CA SER A 46 0.08 3.79 -7.83
C SER A 46 -1.29 4.13 -8.41
N PHE A 47 -2.26 3.23 -8.32
CA PHE A 47 -3.64 3.50 -8.73
C PHE A 47 -4.30 4.60 -7.89
N MET A 48 -4.09 4.60 -6.57
CA MET A 48 -4.54 5.66 -5.66
C MET A 48 -4.04 7.04 -6.12
N THR A 49 -2.73 7.18 -6.34
CA THR A 49 -2.10 8.43 -6.77
C THR A 49 -2.64 8.90 -8.13
N LEU A 50 -2.82 7.97 -9.08
CA LEU A 50 -3.40 8.28 -10.39
C LEU A 50 -4.88 8.70 -10.28
N ALA A 51 -5.67 8.03 -9.44
CA ALA A 51 -7.08 8.34 -9.25
C ALA A 51 -7.26 9.76 -8.66
N TRP A 52 -6.38 10.16 -7.75
CA TRP A 52 -6.45 11.46 -7.09
C TRP A 52 -5.87 12.58 -7.95
N TYR A 53 -4.69 12.39 -8.55
CA TYR A 53 -3.93 13.46 -9.18
C TYR A 53 -3.76 13.34 -10.70
N GLY A 54 -3.96 12.14 -11.28
CA GLY A 54 -3.76 11.91 -12.72
C GLY A 54 -4.59 12.85 -13.60
N HIS A 55 -5.81 13.17 -13.16
CA HIS A 55 -6.71 14.07 -13.88
C HIS A 55 -6.17 15.50 -14.05
N LEU A 56 -5.29 15.95 -13.15
CA LEU A 56 -4.66 17.27 -13.26
C LEU A 56 -3.82 17.38 -14.53
N LYS A 57 -3.26 16.26 -15.00
CA LYS A 57 -2.48 16.19 -16.24
C LYS A 57 -3.34 16.02 -17.50
N PHE A 58 -4.57 15.53 -17.38
CA PHE A 58 -5.45 15.29 -18.53
C PHE A 58 -5.74 16.57 -19.32
N LYS A 59 -5.74 17.73 -18.65
CA LYS A 59 -5.94 19.04 -19.31
C LYS A 59 -4.86 19.40 -20.33
N GLU A 60 -3.65 18.84 -20.19
CA GLU A 60 -2.57 19.05 -21.14
C GLU A 60 -2.72 18.22 -22.41
N TYR A 61 -3.49 17.13 -22.35
CA TYR A 61 -3.75 16.27 -23.50
C TYR A 61 -5.01 16.68 -24.27
N PRO A 62 -5.04 16.56 -25.60
CA PRO A 62 -6.20 16.94 -26.42
C PRO A 62 -7.48 16.21 -26.03
N TRP A 63 -7.37 14.92 -25.66
CA TRP A 63 -8.49 14.07 -25.26
C TRP A 63 -9.06 14.43 -23.89
N GLY A 64 -8.23 14.97 -22.99
CA GLY A 64 -8.63 15.27 -21.61
C GLY A 64 -9.18 16.68 -21.40
N ARG A 65 -9.00 17.58 -22.37
CA ARG A 65 -9.44 18.98 -22.28
C ARG A 65 -10.97 19.15 -22.24
N HIS A 66 -11.70 18.23 -22.84
CA HIS A 66 -13.17 18.27 -22.91
C HIS A 66 -13.85 17.43 -21.80
N LEU A 67 -13.08 16.82 -20.90
CA LEU A 67 -13.66 16.02 -19.82
C LEU A 67 -14.32 16.92 -18.79
N THR A 68 -15.59 16.65 -18.51
CA THR A 68 -16.31 17.31 -17.42
C THR A 68 -15.83 16.79 -16.06
N LEU A 69 -16.01 17.58 -14.99
CA LEU A 69 -15.70 17.13 -13.63
C LEU A 69 -16.42 15.83 -13.27
N PHE A 70 -17.68 15.67 -13.72
CA PHE A 70 -18.43 14.44 -13.49
C PHE A 70 -17.77 13.22 -14.15
N THR A 71 -17.33 13.35 -15.41
CA THR A 71 -16.59 12.29 -16.11
C THR A 71 -15.27 11.96 -15.41
N ILE A 72 -14.54 12.97 -14.93
CA ILE A 72 -13.29 12.78 -14.18
C ILE A 72 -13.56 11.99 -12.90
N ILE A 73 -14.60 12.34 -12.14
CA ILE A 73 -14.98 11.62 -10.91
C ILE A 73 -15.27 10.14 -11.20
N LEU A 74 -16.01 9.84 -12.28
CA LEU A 74 -16.31 8.46 -12.67
C LEU A 74 -15.05 7.67 -13.07
N ILE A 75 -14.13 8.30 -13.81
CA ILE A 75 -12.84 7.68 -14.14
C ILE A 75 -12.02 7.42 -12.87
N SER A 76 -11.95 8.39 -11.96
CA SER A 76 -11.26 8.24 -10.67
C SER A 76 -11.88 7.12 -9.81
N TRP A 77 -13.20 6.98 -9.81
CA TRP A 77 -13.90 5.87 -9.17
C TRP A 77 -13.55 4.51 -9.80
N GLY A 78 -13.50 4.45 -11.13
CA GLY A 78 -13.05 3.27 -11.86
C GLY A 78 -11.61 2.88 -11.50
N MET A 79 -10.72 3.85 -11.36
CA MET A 79 -9.34 3.63 -10.93
C MET A 79 -9.24 3.17 -9.47
N ALA A 80 -10.03 3.77 -8.57
CA ALA A 80 -10.09 3.36 -7.17
C ALA A 80 -10.59 1.91 -7.03
N PHE A 81 -11.48 1.44 -7.90
CA PHE A 81 -11.85 0.02 -7.91
C PHE A 81 -10.63 -0.89 -8.13
N PHE A 82 -9.75 -0.58 -9.09
CA PHE A 82 -8.51 -1.35 -9.31
C PHE A 82 -7.54 -1.23 -8.13
N GLU A 83 -7.42 -0.07 -7.50
CA GLU A 83 -6.66 0.10 -6.26
C GLU A 83 -7.09 -0.94 -5.20
N TYR A 84 -8.39 -1.08 -4.97
CA TYR A 84 -8.94 -1.99 -3.96
C TYR A 84 -8.70 -3.47 -4.29
N LEU A 85 -8.68 -3.84 -5.57
CA LEU A 85 -8.37 -5.21 -5.99
C LEU A 85 -6.99 -5.68 -5.52
N PHE A 86 -6.03 -4.76 -5.35
CA PHE A 86 -4.70 -5.08 -4.81
C PHE A 86 -4.59 -4.76 -3.31
N GLN A 87 -5.23 -3.69 -2.85
CA GLN A 87 -5.16 -3.25 -1.45
C GLN A 87 -5.75 -4.29 -0.49
N VAL A 88 -6.92 -4.85 -0.83
CA VAL A 88 -7.63 -5.78 0.06
C VAL A 88 -6.83 -7.10 0.22
N PRO A 89 -6.37 -7.77 -0.85
CA PRO A 89 -5.55 -8.97 -0.70
C PRO A 89 -4.17 -8.71 -0.09
N ALA A 90 -3.58 -7.52 -0.30
CA ALA A 90 -2.30 -7.16 0.32
C ALA A 90 -2.41 -7.13 1.84
N ASN A 91 -3.42 -6.42 2.34
CA ASN A 91 -3.65 -6.25 3.78
C ASN A 91 -4.11 -7.56 4.42
N GLU A 92 -5.00 -8.30 3.75
CA GLU A 92 -5.46 -9.61 4.24
C GLU A 92 -4.29 -10.59 4.40
N SER A 93 -3.45 -10.73 3.38
CA SER A 93 -2.34 -11.70 3.40
C SER A 93 -1.12 -11.25 4.20
N GLY A 94 -1.01 -9.93 4.44
CA GLY A 94 0.06 -9.33 5.23
C GLY A 94 -0.23 -9.28 6.74
N PHE A 95 -1.51 -9.37 7.14
CA PHE A 95 -1.92 -9.13 8.51
C PHE A 95 -1.62 -10.32 9.43
N LYS A 96 -1.01 -10.02 10.58
CA LYS A 96 -0.49 -11.00 11.53
C LYS A 96 -1.53 -11.99 12.01
N ASP A 97 -2.75 -11.54 12.28
CA ASP A 97 -3.82 -12.40 12.79
C ASP A 97 -4.37 -13.35 11.72
N ASN A 98 -4.12 -13.06 10.43
CA ASN A 98 -4.41 -13.94 9.29
C ASN A 98 -3.20 -14.81 8.89
N GLY A 99 -2.17 -14.90 9.74
CA GLY A 99 -0.94 -15.66 9.46
C GLY A 99 0.03 -14.95 8.51
N GLY A 100 -0.06 -13.62 8.43
CA GLY A 100 0.89 -12.74 7.76
C GLY A 100 2.04 -12.26 8.68
N PRO A 101 3.05 -11.58 8.14
CA PRO A 101 4.22 -11.14 8.90
C PRO A 101 4.03 -9.82 9.68
N PHE A 102 3.03 -8.99 9.34
CA PHE A 102 2.96 -7.59 9.78
C PHE A 102 1.76 -7.31 10.69
N THR A 103 1.95 -6.51 11.74
CA THR A 103 0.83 -5.98 12.53
C THR A 103 0.01 -4.96 11.72
N LEU A 104 -1.20 -4.63 12.16
CA LEU A 104 -2.04 -3.62 11.51
C LEU A 104 -1.31 -2.27 11.38
N VAL A 105 -0.61 -1.86 12.45
CA VAL A 105 0.16 -0.61 12.49
C VAL A 105 1.32 -0.67 11.50
N GLN A 106 2.03 -1.81 11.41
CA GLN A 106 3.12 -1.98 10.46
C GLN A 106 2.63 -1.95 9.01
N LEU A 107 1.52 -2.61 8.68
CA LEU A 107 0.92 -2.56 7.34
C LEU A 107 0.57 -1.13 6.95
N LYS A 108 -0.11 -0.40 7.83
CA LYS A 108 -0.47 1.00 7.57
C LYS A 108 0.77 1.87 7.40
N THR A 109 1.78 1.67 8.23
CA THR A 109 3.05 2.41 8.13
C THR A 109 3.76 2.15 6.81
N ILE A 110 3.84 0.88 6.37
CA ILE A 110 4.40 0.53 5.07
C ILE A 110 3.60 1.20 3.95
N GLN A 111 2.27 1.19 4.04
CA GLN A 111 1.40 1.82 3.06
C GLN A 111 1.61 3.34 2.97
N GLU A 112 1.77 4.03 4.11
CA GLU A 112 2.09 5.46 4.14
C GLU A 112 3.51 5.77 3.64
N ALA A 113 4.48 4.88 3.89
CA ALA A 113 5.81 5.04 3.30
C ALA A 113 5.76 4.88 1.77
N ILE A 114 5.05 3.87 1.27
CA ILE A 114 4.88 3.60 -0.16
C ILE A 114 4.08 4.73 -0.84
N THR A 115 3.00 5.22 -0.24
CA THR A 115 2.17 6.28 -0.85
C THR A 115 3.01 7.54 -1.08
N LEU A 116 3.86 7.91 -0.13
CA LEU A 116 4.72 9.10 -0.23
C LEU A 116 5.82 8.91 -1.29
N ILE A 117 6.42 7.71 -1.38
CA ILE A 117 7.39 7.38 -2.43
C ILE A 117 6.74 7.45 -3.82
N VAL A 118 5.57 6.82 -3.99
CA VAL A 118 4.85 6.79 -5.26
C VAL A 118 4.39 8.19 -5.65
N PHE A 119 3.87 8.97 -4.70
CA PHE A 119 3.47 10.35 -4.91
C PHE A 119 4.66 11.20 -5.38
N MET A 120 5.83 11.08 -4.74
CA MET A 120 7.04 11.79 -5.15
C MET A 120 7.50 11.37 -6.56
N ALA A 121 7.51 10.07 -6.87
CA ALA A 121 7.85 9.61 -8.21
C ALA A 121 6.86 10.17 -9.26
N PHE A 122 5.57 10.19 -8.92
CA PHE A 122 4.53 10.76 -9.76
C PHE A 122 4.72 12.26 -9.99
N THR A 123 5.02 13.06 -8.96
CA THR A 123 5.27 14.50 -9.14
C THR A 123 6.47 14.76 -10.05
N LEU A 124 7.56 14.02 -9.87
CA LEU A 124 8.75 14.14 -10.73
C LEU A 124 8.48 13.79 -12.20
N ILE A 125 7.68 12.75 -12.44
CA ILE A 125 7.41 12.25 -13.80
C ILE A 125 6.31 13.08 -14.49
N ALA A 126 5.21 13.35 -13.80
CA ALA A 126 4.04 14.03 -14.35
C ALA A 126 4.18 15.56 -14.33
N PHE A 127 4.87 16.11 -13.33
CA PHE A 127 5.07 17.54 -13.13
C PHE A 127 6.56 17.90 -13.21
N LYS A 128 7.16 17.66 -14.39
CA LYS A 128 8.60 17.87 -14.72
C LYS A 128 9.16 19.29 -14.43
N GLY A 129 8.36 20.22 -13.92
CA GLY A 129 8.75 21.58 -13.56
C GLY A 129 8.82 21.88 -12.05
N GLU A 130 8.36 20.97 -11.18
CA GLU A 130 8.52 21.16 -9.74
C GLU A 130 9.97 20.87 -9.31
N LYS A 131 10.67 21.91 -8.87
CA LYS A 131 11.98 21.76 -8.25
C LYS A 131 11.79 21.12 -6.87
N LEU A 132 12.36 19.94 -6.66
CA LEU A 132 12.43 19.35 -5.32
C LEU A 132 13.18 20.29 -4.38
N HIS A 133 12.44 20.98 -3.53
CA HIS A 133 13.01 21.77 -2.45
C HIS A 133 13.62 20.85 -1.39
N TRP A 134 14.64 21.34 -0.69
CA TRP A 134 15.32 20.64 0.41
C TRP A 134 14.36 20.08 1.47
N ASN A 135 13.23 20.77 1.70
CA ASN A 135 12.19 20.34 2.62
C ASN A 135 11.54 19.00 2.24
N HIS A 136 11.44 18.66 0.95
CA HIS A 136 10.93 17.37 0.49
C HIS A 136 11.89 16.23 0.83
N LEU A 137 13.19 16.48 0.72
CA LEU A 137 14.22 15.51 1.09
C LEU A 137 14.25 15.31 2.62
N ALA A 138 14.13 16.38 3.40
CA ALA A 138 14.01 16.31 4.85
C ALA A 138 12.75 15.55 5.28
N GLY A 139 11.61 15.80 4.62
CA GLY A 139 10.38 15.03 4.81
C GLY A 139 10.57 13.54 4.54
N PHE A 140 11.29 13.19 3.48
CA PHE A 140 11.63 11.79 3.17
C PHE A 140 12.47 11.14 4.27
N ALA A 141 13.50 11.84 4.75
CA ALA A 141 14.33 11.35 5.86
C ALA A 141 13.50 11.08 7.13
N LEU A 142 12.52 11.95 7.44
CA LEU A 142 11.62 11.76 8.58
C LEU A 142 10.71 10.53 8.42
N ILE A 143 10.27 10.21 7.20
CA ILE A 143 9.47 9.00 6.94
C ILE A 143 10.32 7.74 7.15
N VAL A 144 11.55 7.73 6.65
CA VAL A 144 12.49 6.62 6.89
C VAL A 144 12.74 6.43 8.39
N LEU A 145 12.89 7.53 9.12
CA LEU A 145 13.04 7.51 10.57
C LEU A 145 11.79 6.95 11.27
N ALA A 146 10.59 7.32 10.80
CA ALA A 146 9.33 6.78 11.31
C ALA A 146 9.22 5.27 11.10
N VAL A 147 9.58 4.77 9.91
CA VAL A 147 9.65 3.32 9.64
C VAL A 147 10.63 2.64 10.60
N PHE A 148 11.82 3.18 10.78
CA PHE A 148 12.80 2.62 11.70
C PHE A 148 12.27 2.52 13.14
N VAL A 149 11.64 3.59 13.65
CA VAL A 149 11.10 3.63 15.01
C VAL A 149 9.97 2.61 15.20
N ILE A 150 9.08 2.46 14.21
CA ILE A 150 7.93 1.54 14.29
C ILE A 150 8.36 0.07 14.25
N PHE A 151 9.47 -0.25 13.57
CA PHE A 151 10.00 -1.60 13.50
C PHE A 151 10.97 -1.95 14.64
N LYS A 152 11.50 -0.95 15.35
CA LYS A 152 12.37 -1.16 16.52
C LYS A 152 11.55 -1.67 17.71
N LYS A 153 11.79 -2.92 18.10
CA LYS A 153 11.29 -3.46 19.37
C LYS A 153 12.19 -2.99 20.51
N TRP A 154 11.57 -2.49 21.58
CA TRP A 154 12.19 -2.19 22.86
C TRP A 154 12.06 -3.38 23.80
#